data_AF-A0A9W6G4Q7-F1
#
_entry.id   AF-A0A9W6G4Q7-F1
#
_cell.length_a   1.000
_cell.length_b   1.000
_cell.length_c   1.000
_cell.angle_alpha   90.00
_cell.angle_beta   90.00
_cell.angle_gamma   90.00
#
_symmetry.space_group_name_H-M   'P 1'
#
loop_
_entity.id
_entity.type
_entity.pdbx_description
1 polymer ?
#
loop_
_entity_poly.entity_id
_entity_poly.type
_entity_poly.pdbx_seq_one_letter_code
_entity_poly.pdbx_strand_id
1 'polypeptide(L)'
;MIICDTNCLISLVNADDQHHEEVRRLAAAQTRPLIVSPLVLAEFDYLVHKVVSNHAARRILSGLLQGGAFRLLPKDGGTRIGRSGNEEGPRESPPAGLSGPGQSRPE
;
A
#
# COMPACT_ATOMS: atom_id res chain seq x y z
N MET A 1 10.84 3.92 -8.49
CA MET A 1 9.72 3.16 -7.90
C MET A 1 8.52 4.07 -7.89
N ILE A 2 7.43 3.69 -8.55
CA ILE A 2 6.22 4.51 -8.65
C ILE A 2 5.13 3.84 -7.82
N ILE A 3 4.48 4.63 -6.97
CA ILE A 3 3.30 4.22 -6.22
C ILE A 3 2.11 4.84 -6.93
N CYS A 4 1.13 4.01 -7.28
CA CYS A 4 -0.07 4.43 -7.99
C CYS A 4 -1.22 4.66 -7.00
N ASP A 5 -1.91 5.77 -7.19
CA ASP A 5 -3.20 6.05 -6.58
C ASP A 5 -4.35 5.53 -7.46
N THR A 6 -5.57 5.77 -7.04
CA THR A 6 -6.78 5.31 -7.72
C THR A 6 -6.95 5.97 -9.09
N ASN A 7 -6.66 7.26 -9.21
CA ASN A 7 -6.74 7.99 -10.48
C ASN A 7 -5.75 7.45 -11.51
N CYS A 8 -4.53 7.09 -11.09
CA CYS A 8 -3.56 6.44 -11.96
C CYS A 8 -4.13 5.15 -12.57
N LEU A 9 -4.81 4.31 -11.79
CA LEU A 9 -5.43 3.08 -12.30
C LEU A 9 -6.60 3.36 -13.24
N ILE A 10 -7.44 4.36 -12.92
CA ILE A 10 -8.57 4.77 -13.77
C ILE A 10 -8.06 5.26 -15.12
N SER A 11 -7.10 6.19 -15.15
CA SER A 11 -6.51 6.69 -16.40
C SER A 11 -5.86 5.56 -17.21
N LEU A 12 -5.30 4.52 -16.59
CA LEU A 12 -4.73 3.38 -17.32
C LEU A 12 -5.76 2.51 -18.05
N VAL A 13 -6.99 2.41 -17.55
CA VAL A 13 -8.02 1.51 -18.13
C VAL A 13 -9.09 2.26 -18.92
N ASN A 14 -9.29 3.54 -18.64
CA ASN A 14 -10.28 4.37 -19.32
C ASN A 14 -9.66 5.05 -20.54
N ALA A 15 -9.95 4.56 -21.74
CA ALA A 15 -9.43 5.10 -22.99
C ALA A 15 -9.92 6.54 -23.29
N ASP A 16 -11.04 6.96 -22.67
CA ASP A 16 -11.60 8.30 -22.83
C ASP A 16 -11.03 9.30 -21.81
N ASP A 17 -10.16 8.85 -20.89
CA ASP A 17 -9.49 9.72 -19.93
C ASP A 17 -8.43 10.58 -20.65
N GLN A 18 -8.43 11.89 -20.40
CA GLN A 18 -7.47 12.81 -21.05
C GLN A 18 -6.00 12.45 -20.75
N HIS A 19 -5.72 11.75 -19.65
CA HIS A 19 -4.38 11.34 -19.26
C HIS A 19 -4.05 9.90 -19.69
N HIS A 20 -4.95 9.19 -20.37
CA HIS A 20 -4.80 7.77 -20.72
C HIS A 20 -3.45 7.47 -21.37
N GLU A 21 -3.13 8.16 -22.48
CA GLU A 21 -1.91 7.92 -23.25
C GLU A 21 -0.64 8.30 -22.50
N GLU A 22 -0.69 9.34 -21.65
CA GLU A 22 0.45 9.74 -20.85
C GLU A 22 0.76 8.71 -19.76
N VAL A 23 -0.26 8.31 -18.99
CA VAL A 23 -0.09 7.33 -17.91
C VAL A 23 0.30 5.96 -18.49
N ARG A 24 -0.28 5.57 -19.63
CA ARG A 24 0.07 4.33 -20.33
C ARG A 24 1.53 4.32 -20.78
N ARG A 25 2.04 5.42 -21.35
CA ARG A 25 3.46 5.54 -21.73
C ARG A 25 4.37 5.51 -20.52
N LEU A 26 4.01 6.21 -19.44
CA LEU A 26 4.78 6.19 -18.19
C LEU A 26 4.86 4.78 -17.60
N ALA A 27 3.73 4.05 -17.56
CA ALA A 27 3.67 2.68 -17.08
C ALA A 27 4.53 1.74 -17.94
N ALA A 28 4.43 1.84 -19.28
CA ALA A 28 5.20 1.02 -20.21
C ALA A 28 6.72 1.30 -20.16
N ALA A 29 7.12 2.51 -19.81
CA ALA A 29 8.53 2.88 -19.65
C ALA A 29 9.16 2.34 -18.36
N GLN A 30 8.38 1.81 -17.41
CA GLN A 30 8.92 1.30 -16.16
C GLN A 30 9.53 -0.09 -16.34
N THR A 31 10.79 -0.24 -15.92
CA THR A 31 11.47 -1.54 -15.84
C THR A 31 11.09 -2.35 -14.60
N ARG A 32 10.40 -1.72 -13.64
CA ARG A 32 9.93 -2.33 -12.40
C ARG A 32 8.40 -2.21 -12.31
N PRO A 33 7.70 -3.18 -11.70
CA PRO A 33 6.25 -3.09 -11.51
C PRO A 33 5.85 -1.83 -10.73
N LEU A 34 4.72 -1.25 -11.12
CA LEU A 34 4.03 -0.20 -10.39
C LEU A 34 3.51 -0.74 -9.05
N ILE A 35 3.62 0.05 -7.99
CA ILE A 35 3.22 -0.37 -6.65
C ILE A 35 1.80 0.10 -6.36
N VAL A 36 0.94 -0.81 -5.91
CA VAL A 36 -0.46 -0.52 -5.55
C VAL A 36 -0.77 -1.05 -4.16
N SER A 37 -1.51 -0.27 -3.38
CA SER A 37 -2.05 -0.68 -2.09
C SER A 37 -3.39 -1.42 -2.27
N PRO A 38 -3.72 -2.42 -1.42
CA PRO A 38 -5.04 -3.03 -1.38
C PRO A 38 -6.18 -2.02 -1.22
N LEU A 39 -5.94 -0.89 -0.53
CA LEU A 39 -6.95 0.17 -0.36
C LEU A 39 -7.24 0.90 -1.67
N VAL A 40 -6.19 1.19 -2.46
CA VAL A 40 -6.33 1.78 -3.79
C VAL A 40 -7.08 0.82 -4.71
N LEU A 41 -6.78 -0.48 -4.62
CA LEU A 41 -7.48 -1.48 -5.42
C LEU A 41 -8.96 -1.61 -5.05
N ALA A 42 -9.29 -1.54 -3.75
CA ALA A 42 -10.66 -1.56 -3.28
C ALA A 42 -11.45 -0.32 -3.73
N GLU A 43 -10.83 0.86 -3.69
CA GLU A 43 -11.45 2.09 -4.18
C GLU A 43 -11.67 2.03 -5.70
N PHE A 44 -10.67 1.60 -6.45
CA PHE A 44 -10.77 1.39 -7.89
C PHE A 44 -11.92 0.43 -8.25
N ASP A 45 -11.98 -0.73 -7.60
CA ASP A 45 -13.05 -1.72 -7.81
C ASP A 45 -14.44 -1.10 -7.59
N TYR A 46 -14.61 -0.38 -6.47
CA TYR A 46 -15.85 0.31 -6.16
C TYR A 46 -16.24 1.36 -7.20
N LEU A 47 -15.29 2.17 -7.66
CA LEU A 47 -15.57 3.22 -8.65
C LEU A 47 -15.89 2.65 -10.03
N VAL A 48 -15.15 1.64 -10.49
CA VAL A 48 -15.41 0.97 -11.77
C VAL A 48 -16.77 0.29 -11.76
N HIS A 49 -17.16 -0.34 -10.65
CA HIS A 49 -18.47 -0.95 -10.49
C HIS A 49 -19.66 0.02 -10.63
N LYS A 50 -19.45 1.34 -10.47
CA LYS A 50 -20.51 2.34 -10.66
C LYS A 50 -20.80 2.65 -12.13
N VAL A 51 -19.85 2.39 -13.01
CA VAL A 51 -19.89 2.83 -14.41
C VAL A 51 -20.00 1.69 -15.40
N VAL A 52 -19.57 0.48 -15.03
CA VAL A 52 -19.65 -0.71 -15.89
C VAL A 52 -20.37 -1.87 -15.19
N SER A 53 -20.77 -2.87 -15.99
CA SER A 53 -21.37 -4.10 -15.45
C SER A 53 -20.40 -4.85 -14.53
N ASN A 54 -20.94 -5.65 -13.61
CA ASN A 54 -20.11 -6.42 -12.67
C ASN A 54 -19.09 -7.32 -13.38
N HIS A 55 -19.52 -7.95 -14.48
CA HIS A 55 -18.64 -8.78 -15.31
C HIS A 55 -17.50 -7.97 -15.96
N ALA A 56 -17.79 -6.76 -16.45
CA ALA A 56 -16.76 -5.90 -17.04
C ALA A 56 -15.74 -5.43 -15.99
N ALA A 57 -16.19 -5.01 -14.81
CA ALA A 57 -15.31 -4.60 -13.71
C ALA A 57 -14.33 -5.72 -13.31
N ARG A 58 -14.84 -6.95 -13.14
CA ARG A 58 -14.01 -8.12 -12.82
C ARG A 58 -12.98 -8.43 -13.91
N ARG A 59 -13.36 -8.28 -15.18
CA ARG A 59 -12.42 -8.45 -16.31
C ARG A 59 -11.32 -7.41 -16.29
N ILE A 60 -11.66 -6.14 -16.04
CA ILE A 60 -10.70 -5.04 -15.94
C ILE A 60 -9.72 -5.32 -14.79
N LEU A 61 -10.24 -5.61 -13.59
CA LEU A 61 -9.44 -5.90 -12.41
C LEU A 61 -8.52 -7.12 -12.63
N SER A 62 -9.05 -8.19 -13.21
CA SER A 62 -8.28 -9.40 -13.52
C SER A 62 -7.15 -9.11 -14.51
N GLY A 63 -7.40 -8.33 -15.56
CA GLY A 63 -6.38 -7.94 -16.54
C GLY A 63 -5.26 -7.10 -15.90
N LEU A 64 -5.63 -6.17 -15.02
CA LEU A 64 -4.70 -5.34 -14.28
C LEU A 64 -3.76 -6.17 -13.39
N LEU A 65 -4.30 -7.16 -12.68
CA LEU A 65 -3.52 -7.98 -11.73
C LEU A 65 -2.68 -9.08 -12.39
N GLN A 66 -3.13 -9.64 -13.51
CA GLN A 66 -2.44 -10.76 -14.16
C GLN A 66 -1.27 -10.33 -15.06
N GLY A 67 -1.27 -9.08 -15.54
CA GLY A 67 -0.27 -8.58 -16.48
C GLY A 67 1.14 -8.37 -15.91
N GLY A 68 1.35 -8.56 -14.60
CA GLY A 68 2.66 -8.37 -13.94
C GLY A 68 3.14 -6.91 -13.88
N ALA A 69 2.42 -5.98 -14.50
CA ALA A 69 2.69 -4.54 -14.49
C ALA A 69 2.55 -3.93 -13.08
N PHE A 70 1.81 -4.60 -12.20
CA PHE A 70 1.54 -4.14 -10.83
C PHE A 70 2.04 -5.13 -9.79
N ARG A 71 2.49 -4.59 -8.67
CA ARG A 71 2.80 -5.32 -7.45
C ARG A 71 1.96 -4.77 -6.32
N LEU A 72 1.15 -5.65 -5.73
CA LEU A 72 0.41 -5.36 -4.52
C LEU A 72 1.35 -5.44 -3.33
N LEU A 73 1.37 -4.39 -2.51
CA LEU A 73 2.03 -4.43 -1.21
C LEU A 73 0.99 -4.61 -0.11
N PRO A 74 1.13 -5.62 0.77
CA PRO A 74 0.21 -5.80 1.87
C PRO A 74 0.18 -4.55 2.74
N LYS A 75 -0.99 -4.25 3.31
CA LYS A 75 -1.10 -3.25 4.35
C LYS A 75 -0.59 -3.88 5.65
N ASP A 76 0.68 -3.66 5.96
CA ASP A 76 1.21 -4.03 7.27
C ASP A 76 0.57 -3.13 8.35
N GLY A 77 0.33 -3.69 9.55
CA GLY A 77 -0.43 -3.06 10.64
C GLY A 77 0.18 -1.79 11.26
N GLY A 78 1.16 -1.15 10.61
CA GLY A 78 1.77 0.09 11.09
C GLY A 78 3.26 0.24 10.80
N THR A 79 3.74 -0.16 9.62
CA THR A 79 5.13 0.14 9.24
C THR A 79 5.31 1.65 9.12
N ARG A 80 5.86 2.27 10.16
CA ARG A 80 6.34 3.66 10.12
C ARG A 80 7.49 3.69 9.14
N ILE A 81 7.26 4.29 7.97
CA ILE A 81 8.35 4.64 7.06
C ILE A 81 9.11 5.76 7.77
N GLY A 82 10.17 5.40 8.50
CA GLY A 82 10.98 6.33 9.26
C GLY A 82 11.45 7.44 8.33
N ARG A 83 11.05 8.69 8.63
CA ARG A 83 11.72 9.85 8.06
C ARG A 83 13.19 9.76 8.47
N SER A 84 14.08 9.74 7.48
CA SER A 84 15.49 9.98 7.73
C SER A 84 15.64 11.40 8.31
N GLY A 85 16.15 11.50 9.54
CA GLY A 85 16.58 12.76 10.16
C GLY A 85 15.96 13.06 11.52
N ASN A 86 16.73 12.80 12.58
CA ASN A 86 16.68 13.36 13.94
C ASN A 86 15.32 13.84 14.48
N GLU A 87 14.61 13.01 15.26
CA GLU A 87 13.94 13.45 16.49
C GLU A 87 13.95 12.30 17.50
N GLU A 88 14.40 12.61 18.72
CA GLU A 88 14.45 11.69 19.86
C GLU A 88 13.06 11.12 20.15
N GLY A 89 12.88 9.81 19.97
CA GLY A 89 11.66 9.12 20.39
C GLY A 89 11.53 9.11 21.92
N PRO A 90 10.30 8.99 22.46
CA PRO A 90 10.10 8.97 23.90
C PRO A 90 10.81 7.76 24.49
N ARG A 91 11.61 7.99 25.54
CA ARG A 91 12.27 6.92 26.31
C ARG A 91 11.20 5.96 26.81
N GLU A 92 11.21 4.72 26.31
CA GLU A 92 10.47 3.64 26.96
C GLU A 92 10.94 3.54 28.41
N SER A 93 10.03 3.81 29.34
CA SER A 93 10.26 3.53 30.76
C SER A 93 10.47 2.02 30.91
N PRO A 94 11.55 1.56 31.56
CA PRO A 94 11.75 0.14 31.78
C PRO A 94 10.61 -0.43 32.63
N PRO A 95 10.22 -1.71 32.43
CA PRO A 95 9.21 -2.35 33.25
C PRO A 95 9.62 -2.30 34.72
N ALA A 96 8.68 -1.91 35.59
CA ALA A 96 8.87 -1.88 37.03
C ALA A 96 9.44 -3.22 37.49
N GLY A 97 10.66 -3.18 38.03
CA GLY A 97 11.35 -4.36 38.54
C GLY A 97 10.47 -5.10 39.53
N LEU A 98 10.30 -6.40 39.29
CA LEU A 98 9.97 -7.34 40.34
C LEU A 98 11.16 -7.36 41.31
N SER A 99 11.07 -6.55 42.37
CA SER A 99 11.97 -6.65 43.52
C SER A 99 11.75 -7.99 44.20
N GLY A 100 12.72 -8.89 44.05
CA GLY A 100 12.89 -10.08 44.87
C GLY A 100 14.18 -10.76 44.45
N PRO A 101 15.24 -10.64 45.25
CA PRO A 101 15.50 -11.76 46.15
C PRO A 101 16.12 -11.37 47.51
N GLY A 102 15.83 -12.21 48.51
CA GLY A 102 16.76 -12.52 49.60
C GLY A 102 16.91 -11.48 50.71
N GLN A 103 16.23 -11.70 51.82
CA GLN A 103 16.87 -11.53 53.12
C GLN A 103 16.77 -12.84 53.89
N SER A 104 17.93 -13.44 54.08
CA SER A 104 18.17 -14.57 54.95
C SER A 104 18.70 -14.06 56.30
N ARG A 105 18.11 -14.58 57.38
CA ARG A 105 18.66 -14.78 58.75
C ARG A 105 18.87 -13.53 59.65
N PRO A 106 18.96 -13.67 61.00
CA PRO A 106 19.24 -14.89 61.80
C PRO A 106 18.39 -15.10 63.09
N GLU A 107 18.65 -16.25 63.73
CA GLU A 107 18.33 -16.78 65.08
C GLU A 107 16.87 -16.85 65.57
#